data_AF-A0A1J3HN30-F1
#
_entry.id   AF-A0A1J3HN30-F1
#
_cell.length_a   1.000
_cell.length_b   1.000
_cell.length_c   1.000
_cell.angle_alpha   90.00
_cell.angle_beta   90.00
_cell.angle_gamma   90.00
#
_symmetry.space_group_name_H-M   'P 1'
#
loop_
_entity.id
_entity.type
_entity.pdbx_description
1 polymer ?
#
loop_
_entity_poly.entity_id
_entity_poly.type
_entity_poly.pdbx_seq_one_letter_code
_entity_poly.pdbx_strand_id
1 'polypeptide(L)'
;NYYFTQYAQDAAPAPRVSAMSDPRVQLTYVNASNHTIGPVFNPIDGIYYYPRGILDVMRHFKERYGDPLIYVTENGISTAGDVTAEVGMVDPTRIDYLCSHLCFLSKAIKEFN
;
A
#
# COMPACT_ATOMS: atom_id res chain seq x y z
N ASN A 1 0.44 7.10 7.37
CA ASN A 1 0.25 5.64 7.38
C ASN A 1 0.11 5.09 5.98
N TYR A 2 0.75 3.96 5.72
CA TYR A 2 0.80 3.27 4.43
C TYR A 2 -0.11 2.04 4.49
N TYR A 3 -1.35 2.15 4.00
CA TYR A 3 -2.37 1.09 4.14
C TYR A 3 -2.74 0.43 2.82
N PHE A 4 -2.99 1.22 1.78
CA PHE A 4 -3.29 0.76 0.43
C PHE A 4 -2.56 1.65 -0.59
N THR A 5 -2.43 1.18 -1.83
CA THR A 5 -1.78 1.94 -2.90
C THR A 5 -2.68 1.93 -4.12
N GLN A 6 -2.74 3.05 -4.84
CA GLN A 6 -3.51 3.21 -6.07
C GLN A 6 -2.62 3.81 -7.16
N TYR A 7 -2.91 3.47 -8.40
CA TYR A 7 -2.43 4.23 -9.55
C TYR A 7 -3.21 5.55 -9.64
N ALA A 8 -2.48 6.62 -9.97
CA ALA A 8 -3.07 7.88 -10.36
C ALA A 8 -3.06 7.99 -11.89
N GLN A 9 -4.21 8.30 -12.47
CA GLN A 9 -4.39 8.51 -13.90
C GLN A 9 -4.98 9.91 -14.14
N ASP A 10 -4.65 10.51 -15.28
CA ASP A 10 -5.26 11.78 -15.68
C ASP A 10 -6.77 11.61 -15.85
N ALA A 11 -7.55 12.57 -15.35
CA ALA A 11 -9.00 12.56 -15.45
C ALA A 11 -9.51 13.83 -16.13
N ALA A 12 -10.55 13.66 -16.95
CA ALA A 12 -11.24 14.79 -17.56
C ALA A 12 -11.80 15.75 -16.49
N PRO A 13 -11.90 17.06 -16.77
CA PRO A 13 -12.49 18.02 -15.85
C PRO A 13 -13.90 17.60 -15.42
N ALA A 14 -14.14 17.58 -14.11
CA ALA A 14 -15.46 17.27 -13.59
C ALA A 14 -16.46 18.40 -13.92
N PRO A 15 -17.73 18.09 -14.24
CA PRO A 15 -18.75 19.10 -14.51
C PRO A 15 -19.01 20.05 -13.33
N ARG A 16 -18.75 19.59 -12.10
CA ARG A 16 -18.80 20.40 -10.88
C ARG A 16 -17.47 20.29 -10.16
N VAL A 17 -16.85 21.44 -9.89
CA VAL A 17 -15.59 21.52 -9.15
C VAL A 17 -15.85 21.33 -7.66
N SER A 18 -15.05 20.47 -7.04
CA SER A 18 -14.98 20.24 -5.61
C SER A 18 -13.53 19.95 -5.23
N ALA A 19 -13.22 19.99 -3.93
CA ALA A 19 -11.89 19.58 -3.44
C ALA A 19 -11.52 18.16 -3.89
N MET A 20 -12.50 17.28 -4.13
CA MET A 20 -12.28 15.90 -4.59
C MET A 20 -11.98 15.81 -6.09
N SER A 21 -12.47 16.75 -6.89
CA SER A 21 -12.28 16.74 -8.36
C SER A 21 -11.17 17.68 -8.83
N ASP A 22 -10.72 18.59 -7.97
CA ASP A 22 -9.69 19.58 -8.27
C ASP A 22 -8.35 18.96 -8.74
N PRO A 23 -7.88 17.82 -8.17
CA PRO A 23 -6.65 17.20 -8.62
C PRO A 23 -6.68 16.73 -10.08
N ARG A 24 -7.88 16.58 -10.68
CA ARG A 24 -8.07 15.97 -12.01
C ARG A 24 -7.38 14.60 -12.12
N VAL A 25 -7.44 13.83 -11.04
CA VAL A 25 -6.85 12.49 -10.95
C VAL A 25 -7.98 11.49 -10.75
N GLN A 26 -7.93 10.41 -11.52
CA GLN A 26 -8.69 9.18 -11.25
C GLN A 26 -7.76 8.20 -10.54
N LEU A 27 -8.20 7.73 -9.37
CA LEU A 27 -7.49 6.70 -8.62
C LEU A 27 -8.06 5.32 -8.96
N THR A 28 -7.17 4.36 -9.20
CA THR A 28 -7.55 2.99 -9.57
C THR A 28 -6.53 1.98 -9.03
N TYR A 29 -6.98 0.75 -8.79
CA TYR A 29 -6.10 -0.34 -8.36
C TYR A 29 -5.54 -1.16 -9.54
N VAL A 30 -6.00 -0.90 -10.77
CA VAL A 30 -5.52 -1.57 -11.99
C VAL A 30 -4.84 -0.58 -12.92
N ASN A 31 -3.75 -1.00 -13.55
CA ASN A 31 -3.04 -0.19 -14.54
C ASN A 31 -3.70 -0.25 -15.93
N ALA A 32 -3.16 0.50 -16.90
CA ALA A 32 -3.65 0.54 -18.27
C ALA A 32 -3.61 -0.82 -19.02
N SER A 33 -2.84 -1.79 -18.51
CA SER A 33 -2.78 -3.17 -19.02
C SER A 33 -3.64 -4.14 -18.21
N ASN A 34 -4.54 -3.63 -17.37
CA ASN A 34 -5.46 -4.39 -16.52
C ASN A 34 -4.79 -5.29 -15.47
N HIS A 35 -3.55 -4.97 -15.06
CA HIS A 35 -2.90 -5.64 -13.93
C HIS A 35 -3.17 -4.89 -12.63
N THR A 36 -3.49 -5.61 -11.56
CA THR A 36 -3.65 -5.05 -10.22
C THR A 36 -2.31 -4.56 -9.68
N ILE A 37 -2.35 -3.55 -8.82
CA ILE A 37 -1.15 -2.94 -8.24
C ILE A 37 -0.37 -3.90 -7.34
N GLY A 38 -1.04 -4.88 -6.75
CA GLY A 38 -0.46 -5.87 -5.86
C GLY A 38 -1.48 -6.89 -5.38
N PRO A 39 -1.21 -7.57 -4.26
CA PRO A 39 -2.15 -8.52 -3.68
C PRO A 39 -3.38 -7.82 -3.06
N VAL A 40 -4.47 -8.57 -2.94
CA VAL A 40 -5.74 -8.09 -2.41
C VAL A 40 -5.63 -7.88 -0.90
N PHE A 41 -6.03 -6.69 -0.43
CA PHE A 41 -6.22 -6.35 0.98
C PHE A 41 -7.64 -6.71 1.43
N ASN A 42 -8.65 -6.24 0.69
CA ASN A 42 -10.06 -6.52 0.94
C ASN A 42 -10.76 -6.79 -0.40
N PRO A 43 -11.25 -8.02 -0.64
CA PRO A 43 -11.87 -8.38 -1.91
C PRO A 43 -13.24 -7.74 -2.12
N ILE A 44 -13.98 -7.39 -1.06
CA ILE A 44 -15.31 -6.77 -1.15
C ILE A 44 -15.17 -5.34 -1.66
N ASP A 45 -14.24 -4.58 -1.07
CA ASP A 45 -14.01 -3.17 -1.44
C ASP A 45 -13.03 -3.01 -2.61
N GLY A 46 -12.48 -4.12 -3.11
CA GLY A 46 -11.47 -4.11 -4.18
C GLY A 46 -10.21 -3.32 -3.80
N ILE A 47 -9.79 -3.40 -2.53
CA ILE A 47 -8.61 -2.69 -2.01
C ILE A 47 -7.39 -3.60 -2.12
N TYR A 48 -6.25 -3.03 -2.48
CA TYR A 48 -4.99 -3.76 -2.69
C TYR A 48 -3.84 -3.08 -1.93
N TYR A 49 -2.85 -3.87 -1.53
CA TYR A 49 -1.60 -3.40 -0.91
C TYR A 49 -0.40 -3.63 -1.84
N TYR A 50 0.73 -2.97 -1.57
CA TYR A 50 1.90 -3.02 -2.45
C TYR A 50 3.22 -3.20 -1.67
N PRO A 51 3.67 -4.44 -1.41
CA PRO A 51 4.82 -4.69 -0.51
C PRO A 51 6.11 -3.96 -0.89
N ARG A 52 6.38 -3.80 -2.20
CA ARG A 52 7.56 -3.06 -2.68
C ARG A 52 7.54 -1.58 -2.31
N GLY A 53 6.36 -1.01 -2.04
CA GLY A 53 6.21 0.41 -1.70
C GLY A 53 7.05 0.83 -0.51
N ILE A 54 7.26 -0.05 0.49
CA ILE A 54 8.12 0.28 1.64
C ILE A 54 9.58 0.49 1.22
N LEU A 55 10.10 -0.26 0.25
CA LEU A 55 11.46 -0.05 -0.29
C LEU A 55 11.57 1.33 -0.96
N ASP A 56 10.57 1.68 -1.76
CA ASP A 56 10.55 2.94 -2.49
C ASP A 56 10.39 4.14 -1.53
N VAL A 57 9.60 4.00 -0.46
CA VAL A 57 9.50 5.00 0.62
C VAL A 57 10.84 5.18 1.33
N MET A 58 11.52 4.10 1.72
CA MET A 58 12.82 4.19 2.38
C MET A 58 13.85 4.90 1.48
N ARG A 59 13.86 4.58 0.17
CA ARG A 59 14.72 5.26 -0.81
C ARG A 59 14.39 6.76 -0.90
N HIS A 60 13.11 7.09 -0.99
CA HIS A 60 12.66 8.47 -1.08
C HIS A 60 13.10 9.28 0.15
N PHE A 61 12.93 8.73 1.36
CA PHE A 61 13.40 9.40 2.58
C PHE A 61 14.91 9.60 2.60
N LYS A 62 15.66 8.58 2.18
CA LYS A 62 17.12 8.67 2.08
C LYS A 62 17.56 9.79 1.12
N GLU A 63 17.05 9.77 -0.10
CA GLU A 63 17.49 10.68 -1.17
C GLU A 63 16.94 12.09 -1.01
N ARG A 64 15.69 12.24 -0.59
CA ARG A 64 15.00 13.53 -0.57
C ARG A 64 15.13 14.27 0.75
N TYR A 65 15.27 13.54 1.85
CA TYR A 65 15.24 14.11 3.20
C TYR A 65 16.55 13.92 3.98
N GLY A 66 17.65 13.60 3.28
CA GLY A 66 19.00 13.63 3.83
C GLY A 66 19.32 12.46 4.75
N ASP A 67 18.89 11.25 4.37
CA ASP A 67 19.19 10.00 5.09
C ASP A 67 18.92 10.04 6.61
N PRO A 68 17.69 10.38 7.03
CA PRO A 68 17.36 10.45 8.45
C PRO A 68 17.38 9.05 9.08
N LEU A 69 17.53 9.00 10.41
CA LEU A 69 17.19 7.79 11.17
C LEU A 69 15.67 7.55 11.08
N ILE A 70 15.28 6.38 10.57
CA ILE A 70 13.87 6.03 10.34
C ILE A 70 13.44 4.90 11.27
N TYR A 71 12.28 5.06 11.88
CA TYR A 71 11.54 4.00 12.57
C TYR A 71 10.23 3.74 11.85
N VAL A 72 9.93 2.48 11.55
CA VAL A 72 8.59 2.08 11.08
C VAL A 72 7.69 1.99 12.30
N THR A 73 6.88 3.02 12.53
CA THR A 73 6.00 3.10 13.70
C THR A 73 4.70 2.33 13.53
N GLU A 74 4.25 2.10 12.29
CA GLU A 74 3.04 1.34 11.97
C GLU A 74 3.20 0.56 10.65
N ASN A 75 2.86 -0.72 10.65
CA ASN A 75 2.65 -1.54 9.46
C ASN A 75 1.75 -2.73 9.82
N GLY A 76 0.59 -2.85 9.17
CA GLY A 76 -0.36 -3.91 9.50
C GLY A 76 -1.56 -3.96 8.58
N ILE A 77 -2.35 -5.03 8.76
CA ILE A 77 -3.55 -5.34 7.97
C ILE A 77 -4.67 -5.83 8.90
N SER A 78 -5.88 -5.31 8.65
CA SER A 78 -7.11 -5.79 9.29
C SER A 78 -7.61 -7.05 8.58
N THR A 79 -8.22 -7.95 9.35
CA THR A 79 -8.96 -9.11 8.81
C THR A 79 -10.39 -9.12 9.34
N ALA A 80 -11.24 -9.98 8.77
CA ALA A 80 -12.66 -10.04 9.09
C ALA A 80 -12.89 -10.24 10.60
N GLY A 81 -13.76 -9.41 11.18
CA GLY A 81 -14.08 -9.44 12.61
C GLY A 81 -15.31 -10.30 12.96
N ASP A 82 -16.06 -10.74 11.95
CA ASP A 82 -17.29 -11.53 12.04
C ASP A 82 -17.05 -13.03 11.89
N VAL A 83 -15.88 -13.51 12.33
CA VAL A 83 -15.48 -14.91 12.33
C VAL A 83 -15.28 -15.44 13.75
N THR A 84 -15.32 -16.76 13.94
CA THR A 84 -15.00 -17.35 15.25
C THR A 84 -13.52 -17.20 15.57
N ALA A 85 -13.14 -17.34 16.84
CA ALA A 85 -11.74 -17.25 17.26
C ALA A 85 -10.86 -18.31 16.57
N GLU A 86 -11.38 -19.51 16.36
CA GLU A 86 -10.66 -20.61 15.68
C GLU A 86 -10.37 -20.27 14.23
N VAL A 87 -11.32 -19.63 13.53
CA VAL A 87 -11.14 -19.17 12.15
C VAL A 87 -10.20 -17.97 12.11
N GLY A 88 -10.39 -16.98 12.98
CA GLY A 88 -9.58 -15.76 13.02
C GLY A 88 -8.11 -16.00 13.42
N MET A 89 -7.82 -17.09 14.13
CA MET A 89 -6.44 -17.48 14.48
C MET A 89 -5.65 -17.96 13.26
N VAL A 90 -6.33 -18.53 12.26
CA VAL A 90 -5.71 -18.98 11.01
C VAL A 90 -5.73 -17.82 10.01
N ASP A 91 -4.76 -16.93 10.15
CA ASP A 91 -4.69 -15.68 9.39
C ASP A 91 -3.48 -15.63 8.42
N PRO A 92 -3.55 -16.36 7.29
CA PRO A 92 -2.47 -16.35 6.29
C PRO A 92 -2.33 -14.98 5.62
N THR A 93 -3.42 -14.20 5.50
CA THR A 93 -3.41 -12.87 4.90
C THR A 93 -2.52 -11.91 5.70
N ARG A 94 -2.63 -11.91 7.04
CA ARG A 94 -1.74 -11.13 7.90
C ARG A 94 -0.31 -11.60 7.83
N ILE A 95 -0.07 -12.91 7.77
CA ILE A 95 1.27 -13.48 7.63
C ILE A 95 1.91 -13.01 6.32
N ASP A 96 1.23 -13.17 5.18
CA ASP A 96 1.74 -12.78 3.87
C ASP A 96 2.00 -11.27 3.77
N TYR A 97 1.10 -10.45 4.30
CA TYR A 97 1.27 -9.00 4.36
C TYR A 97 2.55 -8.63 5.14
N LEU A 98 2.71 -9.13 6.37
CA LEU A 98 3.85 -8.78 7.21
C LEU A 98 5.17 -9.31 6.63
N CYS A 99 5.20 -10.57 6.21
CA CYS A 99 6.38 -11.21 5.63
C CYS A 99 6.85 -10.47 4.36
N SER A 100 5.92 -10.12 3.46
CA SER A 100 6.27 -9.44 2.22
C SER A 100 6.82 -8.02 2.46
N HIS A 101 6.25 -7.23 3.38
CA HIS A 101 6.76 -5.91 3.72
C HIS A 101 8.11 -5.98 4.45
N LEU A 102 8.25 -6.89 5.42
CA LEU A 102 9.51 -7.10 6.12
C LEU A 102 10.63 -7.57 5.19
N CYS A 103 10.30 -8.35 4.16
CA CYS A 103 11.25 -8.74 3.12
C CYS A 103 11.80 -7.51 2.36
N PHE A 104 10.91 -6.61 1.92
CA PHE A 104 11.33 -5.37 1.24
C PHE A 104 12.03 -4.38 2.18
N LEU A 105 11.65 -4.33 3.46
CA LEU A 105 12.36 -3.53 4.46
C LEU A 105 13.78 -4.08 4.70
N SER A 106 13.93 -5.40 4.83
CA SER A 106 15.23 -6.06 4.93
C SER A 106 16.09 -5.79 3.71
N LYS A 107 15.49 -5.81 2.51
CA LYS A 107 16.17 -5.42 1.26
C LYS A 107 16.64 -3.96 1.31
N ALA A 108 15.80 -3.03 1.77
CA ALA A 108 16.17 -1.62 1.91
C ALA A 108 17.40 -1.45 2.83
N ILE A 109 17.39 -2.10 3.99
CA ILE A 109 18.51 -2.06 4.95
C ILE A 109 19.80 -2.62 4.33
N LYS A 110 19.71 -3.67 3.50
CA LYS A 110 20.88 -4.28 2.85
C LYS A 110 21.42 -3.47 1.67
N GLU A 111 20.56 -2.76 0.95
CA GLU A 111 20.94 -2.03 -0.28
C GLU A 111 21.30 -0.56 -0.04
N PHE A 112 20.80 0.05 1.03
CA PHE A 112 20.98 1.49 1.30
C PHE A 112 22.02 1.80 2.38
N ASN A 113 22.57 0.76 3.01
CA ASN A 113 23.77 0.82 3.86
C ASN A 113 25.03 0.62 3.03
#